data_AF-A0AAW5E8P0-F1
#
_entry.id   AF-A0AAW5E8P0-F1
#
_cell.length_a   1.000
_cell.length_b   1.000
_cell.length_c   1.000
_cell.angle_alpha   90.00
_cell.angle_beta   90.00
_cell.angle_gamma   90.00
#
_symmetry.space_group_name_H-M   'P 1'
#
loop_
_entity.id
_entity.type
_entity.pdbx_description
1 polymer ?
#
loop_
_entity_poly.entity_id
_entity_poly.type
_entity_poly.pdbx_seq_one_letter_code
_entity_poly.pdbx_strand_id
1 'polypeptide(L)'
;MSNTVLKVNEITIKKMKSHYSNQLIEKIPQGGVFVAKLPACTVTAYKSGKVLFQGGDAQSEADKWGTSMENAAPKKAVGGAKKPTHQFAPPVGIGSMSIIGSDEVGTGDYFGPMTVVAAFASEENLALLQELGVKDSKDLTDKQICEIAKSILHVIPYSLLILHNEKYNRLQSSGMTQGKIKALLHNQALGHVLKKIAPLAPDGILIDQFAEPDVYYRHLRGQGEIIRDNVYFSTKAEGVHLSVAAASIIARYSFIKEFDKLSEKCGIELKKGAGPQVDRVAAELIRKLGFEELGQYTKLHFANTGKARRIAGV
;
A
#
# COMPACT_ATOMS: atom_id res chain seq x y z
N MET A 1 10.54 34.71 -1.20
CA MET A 1 11.25 33.91 -0.18
C MET A 1 11.44 32.52 -0.76
N SER A 2 12.68 32.08 -0.94
CA SER A 2 13.01 30.75 -1.44
C SER A 2 12.89 29.72 -0.31
N ASN A 3 12.52 28.49 -0.66
CA ASN A 3 12.47 27.36 0.24
C ASN A 3 13.26 26.20 -0.38
N THR A 4 14.10 25.55 0.42
CA THR A 4 14.85 24.36 0.02
C THR A 4 14.59 23.24 1.03
N VAL A 5 14.48 22.00 0.56
CA VAL A 5 14.19 20.85 1.42
C VAL A 5 15.26 19.79 1.23
N LEU A 6 15.83 19.32 2.34
CA LEU A 6 16.70 18.15 2.38
C LEU A 6 16.04 16.99 3.09
N LYS A 7 16.48 15.77 2.75
CA LYS A 7 16.17 14.56 3.50
C LYS A 7 17.46 13.98 4.05
N VAL A 8 17.60 14.00 5.37
CA VAL A 8 18.80 13.55 6.08
C VAL A 8 18.43 12.52 7.15
N ASN A 9 19.40 11.71 7.56
CA ASN A 9 19.18 10.72 8.62
C ASN A 9 19.20 11.37 10.02
N GLU A 10 18.80 10.60 11.04
CA GLU A 10 18.70 11.08 12.42
C GLU A 10 20.04 11.56 12.99
N ILE A 11 21.16 10.94 12.58
CA ILE A 11 22.51 11.31 13.02
C ILE A 11 22.84 12.73 12.52
N THR A 12 22.57 13.01 11.25
CA THR A 12 22.76 14.34 10.68
C THR A 12 21.83 15.35 11.33
N ILE A 13 20.56 15.02 11.61
CA ILE A 13 19.65 15.94 12.34
C ILE A 13 20.20 16.28 13.73
N LYS A 14 20.78 15.32 14.46
CA LYS A 14 21.44 15.58 15.74
C LYS A 14 22.66 16.49 15.59
N LYS A 15 23.49 16.27 14.57
CA LYS A 15 24.64 17.15 14.25
C LYS A 15 24.18 18.57 13.91
N MET A 16 23.12 18.72 13.11
CA MET A 16 22.52 20.01 12.78
C MET A 16 22.00 20.72 14.02
N LYS A 17 21.31 19.99 14.90
CA LYS A 17 20.81 20.55 16.17
C LYS A 17 21.95 21.06 17.05
N SER A 18 23.07 20.34 17.10
CA SER A 18 24.28 20.78 17.81
C SER A 18 24.97 21.97 17.12
N HIS A 19 25.05 21.97 15.79
CA HIS A 19 25.66 23.06 15.02
C HIS A 19 24.91 24.39 15.18
N TYR A 20 23.58 24.33 15.22
CA TYR A 20 22.71 25.50 15.39
C TYR A 20 22.33 25.79 16.84
N SER A 21 23.08 25.29 17.83
CA SER A 21 22.71 25.36 19.25
C SER A 21 22.38 26.78 19.74
N ASN A 22 23.08 27.78 19.21
CA ASN A 22 22.95 29.18 19.61
C ASN A 22 21.82 29.92 18.89
N GLN A 23 21.18 29.28 17.91
CA GLN A 23 20.11 29.86 17.08
C GLN A 23 18.79 29.09 17.23
N LEU A 24 18.71 28.12 18.15
CA LEU A 24 17.50 27.35 18.40
C LEU A 24 16.39 28.21 19.00
N ILE A 25 15.15 27.93 18.59
CA ILE A 25 13.96 28.52 19.19
C ILE A 25 13.09 27.44 19.85
N GLU A 26 12.38 27.81 20.92
CA GLU A 26 11.55 26.87 21.69
C GLU A 26 10.28 26.43 20.94
N LYS A 27 9.76 27.28 20.05
CA LYS A 27 8.55 27.01 19.30
C LYS A 27 8.82 26.08 18.12
N ILE A 28 8.55 24.79 18.32
CA ILE A 28 8.71 23.74 17.32
C ILE A 28 7.33 23.33 16.77
N PRO A 29 7.12 23.27 15.45
CA PRO A 29 5.86 22.81 14.86
C PRO A 29 5.61 21.32 15.13
N GLN A 30 4.35 20.87 14.99
CA GLN A 30 3.97 19.48 15.24
C GLN A 30 4.81 18.51 14.38
N GLY A 31 5.45 17.53 15.02
CA GLY A 31 6.35 16.58 14.35
C GLY A 31 7.79 17.08 14.09
N GLY A 32 8.09 18.32 14.50
CA GLY A 32 9.43 18.89 14.44
C GLY A 32 10.39 18.33 15.51
N VAL A 33 11.70 18.38 15.23
CA VAL A 33 12.80 17.97 16.11
C VAL A 33 13.55 19.19 16.67
N PHE A 34 13.76 20.20 15.82
CA PHE A 34 14.26 21.52 16.21
C PHE A 34 13.87 22.56 15.14
N VAL A 35 13.89 23.83 15.54
CA VAL A 35 13.85 24.98 14.63
C VAL A 35 15.03 25.89 14.99
N ALA A 36 15.77 26.33 13.98
CA ALA A 36 16.84 27.32 14.13
C ALA A 36 16.54 28.56 13.28
N LYS A 37 16.72 29.75 13.85
CA LYS A 37 16.47 31.03 13.18
C LYS A 37 17.78 31.76 12.94
N LEU A 38 18.23 31.78 11.69
CA LEU A 38 19.40 32.51 11.22
C LEU A 38 18.98 33.87 10.64
N PRO A 39 19.93 34.81 10.43
CA PRO A 39 19.62 36.15 9.92
C PRO A 39 18.81 36.19 8.62
N ALA A 40 19.07 35.25 7.69
CA ALA A 40 18.40 35.19 6.39
C ALA A 40 17.83 33.80 6.03
N CYS A 41 17.75 32.88 7.00
CA CYS A 41 17.21 31.53 6.81
C CYS A 41 16.59 30.97 8.09
N THR A 42 15.48 30.24 7.99
CA THR A 42 14.89 29.45 9.06
C THR A 42 15.01 27.98 8.70
N VAL A 43 15.57 27.17 9.60
CA VAL A 43 15.79 25.74 9.42
C VAL A 43 14.84 24.98 10.34
N THR A 44 13.97 24.14 9.79
CA THR A 44 13.02 23.30 10.54
C THR A 44 13.27 21.83 10.21
N ALA A 45 13.69 21.05 11.20
CA ALA A 45 13.89 19.60 11.04
C ALA A 45 12.69 18.82 11.60
N TYR A 46 12.33 17.72 10.95
CA TYR A 46 11.21 16.85 11.32
C TYR A 46 11.66 15.42 11.65
N LYS A 47 10.85 14.71 12.44
CA LYS A 47 11.11 13.30 12.81
C LYS A 47 11.16 12.36 11.59
N SER A 48 10.58 12.77 10.46
CA SER A 48 10.58 12.04 9.20
C SER A 48 11.91 12.09 8.42
N GLY A 49 12.91 12.83 8.91
CA GLY A 49 14.17 13.07 8.21
C GLY A 49 14.13 14.29 7.28
N LYS A 50 12.97 14.93 7.10
CA LYS A 50 12.82 16.16 6.32
C LYS A 50 13.42 17.34 7.07
N VAL A 51 14.20 18.17 6.38
CA VAL A 51 14.68 19.47 6.90
C VAL A 51 14.32 20.55 5.88
N LEU A 52 13.58 21.54 6.33
CA LEU A 52 13.09 22.66 5.53
C LEU A 52 13.90 23.92 5.86
N PHE A 53 14.48 24.51 4.82
CA PHE A 53 15.21 25.78 4.86
C PHE A 53 14.35 26.86 4.18
N GLN A 54 14.12 27.99 4.84
CA GLN A 54 13.21 29.04 4.34
C GLN A 54 13.81 30.42 4.56
N GLY A 55 13.91 31.24 3.51
CA GLY A 55 14.50 32.58 3.58
C GLY A 55 15.37 32.90 2.37
N GLY A 56 16.00 34.07 2.35
CA GLY A 56 16.86 34.48 1.24
C GLY A 56 18.04 33.53 0.99
N ASP A 57 18.57 32.92 2.06
CA ASP A 57 19.76 32.05 2.01
C ASP A 57 19.41 30.56 2.09
N ALA A 58 18.16 30.18 1.81
CA ALA A 58 17.69 28.79 1.98
C ALA A 58 18.54 27.75 1.23
N GLN A 59 19.00 28.07 0.03
CA GLN A 59 19.83 27.16 -0.78
C GLN A 59 21.26 27.04 -0.22
N SER A 60 21.92 28.18 0.03
CA SER A 60 23.28 28.22 0.58
C SER A 60 23.38 27.51 1.94
N GLU A 61 22.35 27.68 2.78
CA GLU A 61 22.30 27.01 4.09
C GLU A 61 22.04 25.50 3.95
N ALA A 62 21.28 25.06 2.96
CA ALA A 62 21.08 23.65 2.67
C ALA A 62 22.36 22.99 2.13
N ASP A 63 23.11 23.68 1.27
CA ASP A 63 24.33 23.14 0.65
C ASP A 63 25.40 22.76 1.69
N LYS A 64 25.45 23.45 2.84
CA LYS A 64 26.32 23.10 3.99
C LYS A 64 26.11 21.68 4.51
N TRP A 65 24.92 21.12 4.30
CA TRP A 65 24.53 19.78 4.71
C TRP A 65 24.40 18.81 3.53
N GLY A 66 24.54 19.33 2.29
CA GLY A 66 24.27 18.64 1.02
C GLY A 66 25.34 17.63 0.56
N THR A 67 26.51 17.56 1.20
CA THR A 67 27.58 16.64 0.79
C THR A 67 28.45 16.22 1.98
N SER A 68 27.92 15.37 2.86
CA SER A 68 28.73 14.66 3.86
C SER A 68 28.29 13.20 4.00
N MET A 69 28.49 12.44 2.91
CA MET A 69 29.02 11.09 3.04
C MET A 69 30.54 11.24 3.14
N GLU A 70 31.11 11.17 4.34
CA GLU A 70 32.44 10.61 4.65
C GLU A 70 32.87 10.91 6.09
N ASN A 71 32.95 9.86 6.90
CA ASN A 71 34.12 9.53 7.74
C ASN A 71 33.80 8.29 8.59
N ALA A 72 34.07 7.11 8.01
CA ALA A 72 34.43 5.91 8.73
C ALA A 72 35.51 5.17 7.91
N ALA A 73 36.67 4.97 8.53
CA ALA A 73 37.90 4.40 7.98
C ALA A 73 37.70 2.96 7.42
N PRO A 74 38.65 2.45 6.60
CA PRO A 74 38.39 1.41 5.61
C PRO A 74 38.25 0.04 6.27
N LYS A 75 37.05 -0.52 6.23
CA LYS A 75 36.82 -1.95 6.43
C LYS A 75 36.17 -2.49 5.16
N LYS A 76 36.97 -3.29 4.44
CA LYS A 76 36.65 -4.21 3.33
C LYS A 76 35.29 -3.99 2.65
N ALA A 77 35.36 -3.66 1.36
CA ALA A 77 34.26 -3.62 0.42
C ALA A 77 33.16 -4.67 0.71
N VAL A 78 32.01 -4.18 1.17
CA VAL A 78 30.72 -4.83 1.00
C VAL A 78 29.80 -3.76 0.44
N GLY A 79 29.29 -4.02 -0.76
CA GLY A 79 28.86 -3.01 -1.72
C GLY A 79 27.82 -2.03 -1.20
N GLY A 80 27.97 -0.77 -1.64
CA GLY A 80 26.86 0.17 -1.66
C GLY A 80 25.67 -0.50 -2.35
N ALA A 81 24.51 -0.44 -1.71
CA ALA A 81 23.28 -0.88 -2.34
C ALA A 81 23.08 -0.04 -3.61
N LYS A 82 23.46 -0.62 -4.75
CA LYS A 82 22.86 -0.29 -6.04
C LYS A 82 21.36 -0.25 -5.77
N LYS A 83 20.67 0.83 -6.16
CA LYS A 83 19.22 0.72 -6.44
C LYS A 83 19.05 -0.58 -7.21
N PRO A 84 18.12 -1.49 -6.86
CA PRO A 84 18.09 -2.79 -7.50
C PRO A 84 17.94 -2.56 -9.00
N THR A 85 19.01 -2.74 -9.76
CA THR A 85 18.95 -2.93 -11.20
C THR A 85 18.58 -4.40 -11.40
N HIS A 86 17.47 -4.81 -10.80
CA HIS A 86 16.86 -6.10 -11.06
C HIS A 86 15.84 -5.88 -12.16
N GLN A 87 15.67 -6.86 -13.05
CA GLN A 87 14.77 -6.79 -14.21
C GLN A 87 13.30 -6.42 -13.89
N PHE A 88 12.93 -6.46 -12.60
CA PHE A 88 11.58 -6.22 -12.09
C PHE A 88 11.43 -4.87 -11.38
N ALA A 89 12.49 -4.06 -11.29
CA ALA A 89 12.39 -2.74 -10.71
C ALA A 89 11.69 -1.78 -11.70
N PRO A 90 10.81 -0.88 -11.21
CA PRO A 90 10.15 0.08 -12.08
C PRO A 90 11.16 1.01 -12.77
N PRO A 91 10.98 1.32 -14.06
CA PRO A 91 11.83 2.26 -14.78
C PRO A 91 11.70 3.69 -14.24
N VAL A 92 12.72 4.50 -14.50
CA VAL A 92 12.66 5.94 -14.23
C VAL A 92 11.55 6.55 -15.08
N GLY A 93 10.73 7.41 -14.47
CA GLY A 93 9.61 8.06 -15.17
C GLY A 93 8.34 7.21 -15.28
N ILE A 94 8.29 6.02 -14.65
CA ILE A 94 7.06 5.19 -14.66
C ILE A 94 5.81 5.98 -14.25
N GLY A 95 5.96 6.98 -13.36
CA GLY A 95 4.89 7.84 -12.85
C GLY A 95 4.05 8.57 -13.90
N SER A 96 4.56 8.75 -15.12
CA SER A 96 3.88 9.44 -16.22
C SER A 96 3.50 8.51 -17.38
N MET A 97 3.67 7.19 -17.22
CA MET A 97 3.42 6.21 -18.27
C MET A 97 1.99 5.64 -18.22
N SER A 98 1.57 4.95 -19.27
CA SER A 98 0.32 4.21 -19.31
C SER A 98 0.49 2.84 -18.64
N ILE A 99 0.11 2.71 -17.38
CA ILE A 99 0.43 1.53 -16.53
C ILE A 99 -0.82 0.80 -16.05
N ILE A 100 -0.78 -0.53 -16.07
CA ILE A 100 -1.70 -1.35 -15.27
C ILE A 100 -1.14 -1.49 -13.85
N GLY A 101 -1.85 -1.00 -12.85
CA GLY A 101 -1.52 -1.17 -11.45
C GLY A 101 -2.36 -2.27 -10.80
N SER A 102 -1.82 -3.00 -9.83
CA SER A 102 -2.62 -3.95 -9.04
C SER A 102 -2.33 -3.90 -7.55
N ASP A 103 -3.37 -4.09 -6.74
CA ASP A 103 -3.35 -4.09 -5.28
C ASP A 103 -4.47 -4.99 -4.73
N GLU A 104 -4.39 -5.33 -3.44
CA GLU A 104 -5.38 -6.14 -2.74
C GLU A 104 -5.78 -5.62 -1.36
N VAL A 105 -6.99 -5.97 -0.93
CA VAL A 105 -7.52 -5.62 0.40
C VAL A 105 -8.18 -6.84 1.04
N GLY A 106 -8.27 -6.86 2.37
CA GLY A 106 -8.94 -7.93 3.12
C GLY A 106 -8.03 -9.11 3.47
N THR A 107 -6.71 -8.99 3.26
CA THR A 107 -5.74 -10.05 3.57
C THR A 107 -5.57 -10.27 5.07
N GLY A 108 -5.51 -9.20 5.86
CA GLY A 108 -5.37 -9.24 7.32
C GLY A 108 -6.68 -9.31 8.10
N ASP A 109 -7.82 -9.23 7.41
CA ASP A 109 -9.15 -9.23 8.02
C ASP A 109 -9.66 -10.66 8.22
N TYR A 110 -10.04 -11.00 9.45
CA TYR A 110 -10.61 -12.30 9.75
C TYR A 110 -11.98 -12.49 9.09
N PHE A 111 -12.83 -11.47 9.20
CA PHE A 111 -14.11 -11.41 8.50
C PHE A 111 -13.94 -10.91 7.07
N GLY A 112 -14.84 -11.35 6.19
CA GLY A 112 -14.95 -10.83 4.85
C GLY A 112 -13.97 -11.44 3.84
N PRO A 113 -14.14 -11.07 2.56
CA PRO A 113 -13.40 -11.66 1.45
C PRO A 113 -11.95 -11.16 1.40
N MET A 114 -11.22 -11.64 0.39
CA MET A 114 -10.06 -10.93 -0.16
C MET A 114 -10.47 -10.31 -1.50
N THR A 115 -10.22 -9.03 -1.70
CA THR A 115 -10.48 -8.32 -2.95
C THR A 115 -9.16 -8.00 -3.63
N VAL A 116 -9.04 -8.32 -4.91
CA VAL A 116 -7.87 -8.01 -5.74
C VAL A 116 -8.32 -7.21 -6.94
N VAL A 117 -7.64 -6.11 -7.22
CA VAL A 117 -7.95 -5.26 -8.37
C VAL A 117 -6.70 -5.06 -9.22
N ALA A 118 -6.89 -5.10 -10.54
CA ALA A 118 -5.99 -4.48 -11.50
C ALA A 118 -6.72 -3.33 -12.19
N ALA A 119 -6.05 -2.21 -12.41
CA ALA A 119 -6.62 -1.02 -13.05
C ALA A 119 -5.61 -0.42 -14.04
N PHE A 120 -6.08 -0.04 -15.23
CA PHE A 120 -5.26 0.61 -16.25
C PHE A 120 -5.45 2.12 -16.19
N ALA A 121 -4.37 2.87 -15.97
CA ALA A 121 -4.37 4.31 -16.14
C ALA A 121 -3.50 4.66 -17.35
N SER A 122 -4.12 5.20 -18.40
CA SER A 122 -3.38 5.82 -19.50
C SER A 122 -2.77 7.15 -19.06
N GLU A 123 -1.74 7.60 -19.76
CA GLU A 123 -1.10 8.91 -19.56
C GLU A 123 -2.14 10.06 -19.52
N GLU A 124 -3.09 10.05 -20.45
CA GLU A 124 -4.17 11.05 -20.55
C GLU A 124 -5.07 11.10 -19.31
N ASN A 125 -5.28 9.95 -18.66
CA ASN A 125 -6.16 9.85 -17.49
C ASN A 125 -5.47 10.26 -16.18
N LEU A 126 -4.13 10.37 -16.15
CA LEU A 126 -3.39 10.63 -14.90
C LEU A 126 -3.80 11.95 -14.24
N ALA A 127 -3.94 13.02 -15.02
CA ALA A 127 -4.36 14.32 -14.51
C ALA A 127 -5.77 14.26 -13.91
N LEU A 128 -6.71 13.63 -14.63
CA LEU A 128 -8.09 13.46 -14.16
C LEU A 128 -8.16 12.61 -12.89
N LEU A 129 -7.41 11.51 -12.81
CA LEU A 129 -7.36 10.67 -11.60
C LEU A 129 -6.84 11.46 -10.39
N GLN A 130 -5.84 12.32 -10.59
CA GLN A 130 -5.31 13.19 -9.55
C GLN A 130 -6.34 14.21 -9.07
N GLU A 131 -7.10 14.82 -10.00
CA GLU A 131 -8.18 15.77 -9.72
C GLU A 131 -9.35 15.11 -8.99
N LEU A 132 -9.70 13.87 -9.36
CA LEU A 132 -10.70 13.05 -8.67
C LEU A 132 -10.26 12.59 -7.28
N GLY A 133 -9.03 12.91 -6.86
CA GLY A 133 -8.53 12.66 -5.52
C GLY A 133 -7.92 11.28 -5.32
N VAL A 134 -7.53 10.59 -6.41
CA VAL A 134 -6.77 9.33 -6.31
C VAL A 134 -5.41 9.61 -5.67
N LYS A 135 -5.14 8.91 -4.57
CA LYS A 135 -3.91 8.95 -3.79
C LYS A 135 -3.84 7.72 -2.90
N ASP A 136 -2.83 7.63 -2.04
CA ASP A 136 -2.71 6.54 -1.06
C ASP A 136 -4.02 6.36 -0.28
N SER A 137 -4.61 5.17 -0.40
CA SER A 137 -5.90 4.85 0.18
C SER A 137 -5.87 4.87 1.70
N LYS A 138 -4.70 4.72 2.34
CA LYS A 138 -4.51 4.74 3.79
C LYS A 138 -4.83 6.11 4.40
N ASP A 139 -4.70 7.17 3.62
CA ASP A 139 -5.01 8.56 4.03
C ASP A 139 -6.48 8.94 3.80
N LEU A 140 -7.32 7.99 3.37
CA LEU A 140 -8.72 8.20 3.04
C LEU A 140 -9.65 7.49 4.04
N THR A 141 -10.72 8.19 4.41
CA THR A 141 -11.86 7.62 5.15
C THR A 141 -12.69 6.71 4.24
N ASP A 142 -13.45 5.78 4.83
CA ASP A 142 -14.33 4.88 4.07
C ASP A 142 -15.36 5.66 3.21
N LYS A 143 -15.81 6.82 3.69
CA LYS A 143 -16.70 7.72 2.93
C LYS A 143 -15.99 8.28 1.69
N GLN A 144 -14.78 8.82 1.85
CA GLN A 144 -14.00 9.34 0.73
C GLN A 144 -13.64 8.24 -0.27
N ILE A 145 -13.29 7.04 0.21
CA ILE A 145 -13.07 5.86 -0.64
C ILE A 145 -14.31 5.58 -1.50
N CYS A 146 -15.50 5.57 -0.89
CA CYS A 146 -16.73 5.32 -1.63
C CYS A 146 -17.05 6.41 -2.66
N GLU A 147 -16.79 7.67 -2.34
CA GLU A 147 -17.00 8.80 -3.26
C GLU A 147 -16.02 8.75 -4.44
N ILE A 148 -14.72 8.62 -4.17
CA ILE A 148 -13.68 8.58 -5.20
C ILE A 148 -13.83 7.33 -6.08
N ALA A 149 -14.07 6.16 -5.49
CA ALA A 149 -14.26 4.92 -6.22
C ALA A 149 -15.40 5.06 -7.25
N LYS A 150 -16.57 5.57 -6.84
CA LYS A 150 -17.70 5.79 -7.75
C LYS A 150 -17.33 6.68 -8.95
N SER A 151 -16.51 7.69 -8.74
CA SER A 151 -16.04 8.56 -9.82
C SER A 151 -15.10 7.83 -10.78
N ILE A 152 -14.12 7.07 -10.27
CA ILE A 152 -13.08 6.45 -11.13
C ILE A 152 -13.54 5.17 -11.83
N LEU A 153 -14.56 4.47 -11.32
CA LEU A 153 -15.09 3.23 -11.92
C LEU A 153 -15.57 3.42 -13.38
N HIS A 154 -15.94 4.64 -13.75
CA HIS A 154 -16.39 4.99 -15.11
C HIS A 154 -15.28 5.60 -15.99
N VAL A 155 -14.11 5.89 -15.41
CA VAL A 155 -13.01 6.57 -16.10
C VAL A 155 -11.98 5.58 -16.62
N ILE A 156 -11.67 4.55 -15.85
CA ILE A 156 -10.56 3.63 -16.16
C ILE A 156 -11.01 2.18 -16.34
N PRO A 157 -10.39 1.41 -17.26
CA PRO A 157 -10.56 -0.03 -17.31
C PRO A 157 -9.97 -0.70 -16.07
N TYR A 158 -10.75 -1.57 -15.43
CA TYR A 158 -10.28 -2.36 -14.28
C TYR A 158 -10.85 -3.78 -14.29
N SER A 159 -10.24 -4.67 -13.51
CA SER A 159 -10.76 -5.99 -13.16
C SER A 159 -10.76 -6.12 -11.65
N LEU A 160 -11.93 -6.42 -11.08
CA LEU A 160 -12.13 -6.69 -9.67
C LEU A 160 -12.41 -8.19 -9.49
N LEU A 161 -11.60 -8.85 -8.66
CA LEU A 161 -11.82 -10.22 -8.23
C LEU A 161 -12.13 -10.24 -6.73
N ILE A 162 -13.26 -10.86 -6.37
CA ILE A 162 -13.68 -11.03 -4.98
C ILE A 162 -13.57 -12.52 -4.63
N LEU A 163 -12.66 -12.85 -3.71
CA LEU A 163 -12.54 -14.19 -3.17
C LEU A 163 -13.32 -14.28 -1.85
N HIS A 164 -14.58 -14.69 -1.95
CA HIS A 164 -15.46 -14.92 -0.80
C HIS A 164 -14.95 -16.01 0.13
N ASN A 165 -15.33 -15.93 1.41
CA ASN A 165 -14.83 -16.76 2.50
C ASN A 165 -14.95 -18.26 2.25
N GLU A 166 -16.06 -18.72 1.70
CA GLU A 166 -16.27 -20.15 1.38
C GLU A 166 -15.18 -20.68 0.44
N LYS A 167 -14.96 -19.97 -0.68
CA LYS A 167 -13.93 -20.35 -1.67
C LYS A 167 -12.54 -20.15 -1.09
N TYR A 168 -12.31 -19.08 -0.32
CA TYR A 168 -11.04 -18.86 0.39
C TYR A 168 -10.70 -20.05 1.29
N ASN A 169 -11.64 -20.48 2.13
CA ASN A 169 -11.44 -21.58 3.08
C ASN A 169 -11.21 -22.90 2.34
N ARG A 170 -11.90 -23.18 1.22
CA ARG A 170 -11.62 -24.34 0.37
C ARG A 170 -10.21 -24.32 -0.22
N LEU A 171 -9.73 -23.17 -0.69
CA LEU A 171 -8.37 -23.04 -1.23
C LEU A 171 -7.33 -23.20 -0.13
N GLN A 172 -7.55 -22.58 1.03
CA GLN A 172 -6.65 -22.69 2.17
C GLN A 172 -6.56 -24.13 2.69
N SER A 173 -7.70 -24.83 2.82
CA SER A 173 -7.72 -26.22 3.31
C SER A 173 -7.08 -27.20 2.33
N SER A 174 -7.04 -26.87 1.03
CA SER A 174 -6.26 -27.62 0.03
C SER A 174 -4.74 -27.42 0.13
N GLY A 175 -4.27 -26.63 1.10
CA GLY A 175 -2.85 -26.36 1.35
C GLY A 175 -2.31 -25.12 0.62
N MET A 176 -3.16 -24.29 0.01
CA MET A 176 -2.68 -23.05 -0.61
C MET A 176 -2.38 -21.99 0.46
N THR A 177 -1.17 -21.45 0.42
CA THR A 177 -0.80 -20.30 1.23
C THR A 177 -1.51 -19.04 0.74
N GLN A 178 -1.67 -18.07 1.62
CA GLN A 178 -2.24 -16.77 1.26
C GLN A 178 -1.42 -16.07 0.16
N GLY A 179 -0.08 -16.18 0.20
CA GLY A 179 0.80 -15.67 -0.84
C GLY A 179 0.54 -16.31 -2.21
N LYS A 180 0.26 -17.63 -2.26
CA LYS A 180 -0.11 -18.32 -3.50
C LYS A 180 -1.46 -17.83 -4.02
N ILE A 181 -2.46 -17.74 -3.15
CA ILE A 181 -3.81 -17.26 -3.51
C ILE A 181 -3.72 -15.85 -4.10
N LYS A 182 -2.98 -14.94 -3.45
CA LYS A 182 -2.76 -13.58 -3.94
C LYS A 182 -2.10 -13.58 -5.32
N ALA A 183 -1.01 -14.32 -5.50
CA ALA A 183 -0.32 -14.36 -6.80
C ALA A 183 -1.26 -14.76 -7.93
N LEU A 184 -2.05 -15.83 -7.74
CA LEU A 184 -3.03 -16.31 -8.72
C LEU A 184 -4.07 -15.23 -9.05
N LEU A 185 -4.64 -14.57 -8.04
CA LEU A 185 -5.64 -13.54 -8.23
C LEU A 185 -5.07 -12.29 -8.92
N HIS A 186 -3.87 -11.82 -8.55
CA HIS A 186 -3.23 -10.69 -9.24
C HIS A 186 -2.99 -11.03 -10.70
N ASN A 187 -2.40 -12.19 -11.00
CA ASN A 187 -2.14 -12.63 -12.38
C ASN A 187 -3.43 -12.70 -13.21
N GLN A 188 -4.51 -13.24 -12.63
CA GLN A 188 -5.81 -13.30 -13.30
C GLN A 188 -6.40 -11.90 -13.54
N ALA A 189 -6.37 -11.01 -12.53
CA ALA A 189 -6.89 -9.65 -12.66
C ALA A 189 -6.13 -8.85 -13.73
N LEU A 190 -4.81 -8.99 -13.79
CA LEU A 190 -3.96 -8.40 -14.82
C LEU A 190 -4.34 -8.89 -16.22
N GLY A 191 -4.48 -10.22 -16.40
CA GLY A 191 -4.92 -10.80 -17.68
C GLY A 191 -6.30 -10.32 -18.13
N HIS A 192 -7.24 -10.15 -17.20
CA HIS A 192 -8.55 -9.57 -17.52
C HIS A 192 -8.46 -8.12 -18.01
N VAL A 193 -7.61 -7.29 -17.39
CA VAL A 193 -7.43 -5.89 -17.83
C VAL A 193 -6.74 -5.84 -19.19
N LEU A 194 -5.68 -6.63 -19.40
CA LEU A 194 -5.00 -6.73 -20.70
C LEU A 194 -5.97 -7.10 -21.84
N LYS A 195 -6.84 -8.09 -21.61
CA LYS A 195 -7.89 -8.48 -22.56
C LYS A 195 -8.91 -7.36 -22.80
N LYS A 196 -9.24 -6.57 -21.76
CA LYS A 196 -10.21 -5.47 -21.84
C LYS A 196 -9.70 -4.26 -22.63
N ILE A 197 -8.40 -3.99 -22.57
CA ILE A 197 -7.80 -2.84 -23.26
C ILE A 197 -7.31 -3.18 -24.67
N ALA A 198 -7.20 -4.46 -25.03
CA ALA A 198 -6.77 -4.89 -26.36
C ALA A 198 -7.56 -4.18 -27.48
N PRO A 199 -6.90 -3.74 -28.58
CA PRO A 199 -5.51 -4.00 -28.94
C PRO A 199 -4.47 -3.05 -28.31
N LEU A 200 -4.87 -2.14 -27.42
CA LEU A 200 -3.94 -1.26 -26.71
C LEU A 200 -3.01 -2.09 -25.82
N ALA A 201 -1.71 -1.77 -25.84
CA ALA A 201 -0.73 -2.32 -24.92
C ALA A 201 -0.31 -1.24 -23.90
N PRO A 202 -0.24 -1.56 -22.60
CA PRO A 202 0.30 -0.63 -21.61
C PRO A 202 1.83 -0.55 -21.75
N ASP A 203 2.42 0.56 -21.29
CA ASP A 203 3.88 0.71 -21.21
C ASP A 203 4.49 -0.28 -20.19
N GLY A 204 3.70 -0.66 -19.19
CA GLY A 204 4.09 -1.65 -18.21
C GLY A 204 2.99 -1.98 -17.20
N ILE A 205 3.35 -2.89 -16.30
CA ILE A 205 2.49 -3.39 -15.23
C ILE A 205 3.22 -3.20 -13.91
N LEU A 206 2.56 -2.62 -12.91
CA LEU A 206 3.11 -2.40 -11.59
C LEU A 206 2.27 -3.12 -10.52
N ILE A 207 2.90 -4.02 -9.78
CA ILE A 207 2.28 -4.78 -8.69
C ILE A 207 2.77 -4.21 -7.35
N ASP A 208 1.87 -3.93 -6.40
CA ASP A 208 2.29 -3.65 -5.03
C ASP A 208 2.93 -4.92 -4.43
N GLN A 209 4.20 -4.80 -4.05
CA GLN A 209 5.04 -5.94 -3.79
C GLN A 209 4.68 -6.60 -2.45
N PHE A 210 4.02 -7.75 -2.52
CA PHE A 210 3.74 -8.61 -1.35
C PHE A 210 4.60 -9.87 -1.24
N ALA A 211 5.39 -10.16 -2.27
CA ALA A 211 6.34 -11.25 -2.33
C ALA A 211 7.49 -10.86 -3.24
N GLU A 212 8.66 -11.46 -3.05
CA GLU A 212 9.76 -11.32 -4.01
C GLU A 212 9.32 -11.87 -5.39
N PRO A 213 9.75 -11.26 -6.51
CA PRO A 213 9.31 -11.66 -7.85
C PRO A 213 9.46 -13.15 -8.14
N ASP A 214 10.58 -13.76 -7.73
CA ASP A 214 10.80 -15.20 -7.91
C ASP A 214 9.79 -16.06 -7.14
N VAL A 215 9.36 -15.60 -5.97
CA VAL A 215 8.33 -16.28 -5.15
C VAL A 215 6.96 -16.10 -5.80
N TYR A 216 6.64 -14.90 -6.28
CA TYR A 216 5.43 -14.62 -7.04
C TYR A 216 5.30 -15.57 -8.24
N TYR A 217 6.32 -15.64 -9.11
CA TYR A 217 6.27 -16.53 -10.27
C TYR A 217 6.35 -18.01 -9.93
N ARG A 218 6.97 -18.39 -8.80
CA ARG A 218 6.92 -19.76 -8.29
C ARG A 218 5.49 -20.17 -7.92
N HIS A 219 4.72 -19.26 -7.32
CA HIS A 219 3.31 -19.50 -7.01
C HIS A 219 2.44 -19.68 -8.25
N LEU A 220 2.84 -19.10 -9.38
CA LEU A 220 2.15 -19.19 -10.67
C LEU A 220 2.54 -20.41 -11.51
N ARG A 221 3.47 -21.26 -11.06
CA ARG A 221 3.84 -22.47 -11.81
C ARG A 221 2.62 -23.36 -12.05
N GLY A 222 2.48 -23.84 -13.28
CA GLY A 222 1.37 -24.69 -13.72
C GLY A 222 0.08 -23.95 -14.05
N GLN A 223 0.06 -22.61 -14.01
CA GLN A 223 -1.06 -21.83 -14.57
C GLN A 223 -0.95 -21.72 -16.09
N GLY A 224 -2.09 -21.76 -16.78
CA GLY A 224 -2.12 -21.72 -18.25
C GLY A 224 -1.74 -20.35 -18.84
N GLU A 225 -2.01 -19.26 -18.13
CA GLU A 225 -1.68 -17.89 -18.54
C GLU A 225 -0.88 -17.23 -17.41
N ILE A 226 0.33 -16.77 -17.70
CA ILE A 226 1.20 -16.07 -16.75
C ILE A 226 1.66 -14.76 -17.37
N ILE A 227 1.26 -13.64 -16.79
CA ILE A 227 1.63 -12.31 -17.24
C ILE A 227 3.07 -12.02 -16.83
N ARG A 228 3.95 -11.74 -17.81
CA ARG A 228 5.40 -11.57 -17.59
C ARG A 228 5.99 -10.34 -18.27
N ASP A 229 5.36 -9.87 -19.34
CA ASP A 229 5.88 -8.78 -20.15
C ASP A 229 5.75 -7.45 -19.40
N ASN A 230 6.87 -6.73 -19.26
CA ASN A 230 6.98 -5.44 -18.58
C ASN A 230 6.32 -5.39 -17.19
N VAL A 231 6.45 -6.47 -16.41
CA VAL A 231 5.94 -6.53 -15.04
C VAL A 231 7.00 -6.03 -14.06
N TYR A 232 6.63 -5.04 -13.26
CA TYR A 232 7.45 -4.44 -12.22
C TYR A 232 6.83 -4.64 -10.84
N PHE A 233 7.68 -4.65 -9.82
CA PHE A 233 7.31 -4.79 -8.42
C PHE A 233 7.92 -3.64 -7.64
N SER A 234 7.12 -3.02 -6.79
CA SER A 234 7.60 -2.03 -5.83
C SER A 234 6.82 -2.15 -4.55
N THR A 235 7.50 -2.05 -3.41
CA THR A 235 6.81 -1.78 -2.15
C THR A 235 6.22 -0.38 -2.19
N LYS A 236 5.01 -0.19 -1.63
CA LYS A 236 4.32 1.11 -1.62
C LYS A 236 4.08 1.63 -3.04
N ALA A 237 3.69 0.73 -3.94
CA ALA A 237 3.53 1.04 -5.35
C ALA A 237 2.41 2.08 -5.62
N GLU A 238 1.48 2.27 -4.67
CA GLU A 238 0.49 3.35 -4.67
C GLU A 238 1.13 4.75 -4.67
N GLY A 239 2.34 4.88 -4.10
CA GLY A 239 3.12 6.11 -4.15
C GLY A 239 4.01 6.23 -5.40
N VAL A 240 4.09 5.18 -6.22
CA VAL A 240 4.89 5.12 -7.45
C VAL A 240 4.04 5.44 -8.68
N HIS A 241 2.80 4.93 -8.73
CA HIS A 241 1.91 5.16 -9.87
C HIS A 241 0.42 5.24 -9.46
N LEU A 242 -0.32 6.17 -10.09
CA LEU A 242 -1.74 6.40 -9.79
C LEU A 242 -2.63 5.19 -10.12
N SER A 243 -2.24 4.33 -11.06
CA SER A 243 -2.98 3.10 -11.36
C SER A 243 -3.04 2.13 -10.18
N VAL A 244 -1.97 2.04 -9.38
CA VAL A 244 -1.96 1.20 -8.17
C VAL A 244 -2.78 1.85 -7.07
N ALA A 245 -2.69 3.17 -6.89
CA ALA A 245 -3.56 3.90 -5.97
C ALA A 245 -5.05 3.74 -6.33
N ALA A 246 -5.39 3.82 -7.62
CA ALA A 246 -6.74 3.57 -8.11
C ALA A 246 -7.20 2.13 -7.85
N ALA A 247 -6.34 1.13 -8.11
CA ALA A 247 -6.62 -0.26 -7.78
C ALA A 247 -6.88 -0.45 -6.28
N SER A 248 -6.07 0.17 -5.41
CA SER A 248 -6.23 0.15 -3.96
C SER A 248 -7.58 0.73 -3.51
N ILE A 249 -7.97 1.88 -4.08
CA ILE A 249 -9.25 2.53 -3.79
C ILE A 249 -10.43 1.63 -4.22
N ILE A 250 -10.39 1.07 -5.42
CA ILE A 250 -11.46 0.18 -5.92
C ILE A 250 -11.52 -1.11 -5.08
N ALA A 251 -10.37 -1.69 -4.73
CA ALA A 251 -10.29 -2.89 -3.90
C ALA A 251 -10.88 -2.65 -2.51
N ARG A 252 -10.56 -1.50 -1.89
CA ARG A 252 -11.08 -1.09 -0.59
C ARG A 252 -12.57 -0.76 -0.66
N TYR A 253 -13.03 -0.08 -1.71
CA TYR A 253 -14.45 0.17 -1.95
C TYR A 253 -15.24 -1.13 -2.04
N SER A 254 -14.78 -2.09 -2.84
CA SER A 254 -15.41 -3.40 -2.94
C SER A 254 -15.39 -4.12 -1.59
N PHE A 255 -14.28 -4.09 -0.86
CA PHE A 255 -14.18 -4.73 0.45
C PHE A 255 -15.19 -4.15 1.45
N ILE A 256 -15.35 -2.82 1.51
CA ILE A 256 -16.36 -2.16 2.35
C ILE A 256 -17.76 -2.68 1.99
N LYS A 257 -18.10 -2.73 0.69
CA LYS A 257 -19.42 -3.19 0.24
C LYS A 257 -19.70 -4.65 0.53
N GLU A 258 -18.70 -5.51 0.41
CA GLU A 258 -18.84 -6.92 0.80
C GLU A 258 -18.99 -7.08 2.32
N PHE A 259 -18.33 -6.23 3.10
CA PHE A 259 -18.46 -6.21 4.55
C PHE A 259 -19.85 -5.78 5.02
N ASP A 260 -20.43 -4.76 4.36
CA ASP A 260 -21.81 -4.31 4.59
C ASP A 260 -22.79 -5.47 4.33
N LYS A 261 -22.68 -6.12 3.16
CA LYS A 261 -23.53 -7.27 2.77
C LYS A 261 -23.44 -8.43 3.77
N LEU A 262 -22.23 -8.76 4.23
CA LEU A 262 -22.04 -9.84 5.19
C LEU A 262 -22.65 -9.49 6.56
N SER A 263 -22.52 -8.23 6.99
CA SER A 263 -23.11 -7.74 8.23
C SER A 263 -24.65 -7.76 8.18
N GLU A 264 -25.22 -7.35 7.05
CA GLU A 264 -26.67 -7.46 6.78
C GLU A 264 -27.12 -8.92 6.80
N LYS A 265 -26.39 -9.82 6.12
CA LYS A 265 -26.73 -11.25 6.03
C LYS A 265 -26.78 -11.93 7.40
N CYS A 266 -25.82 -11.66 8.28
CA CYS A 266 -25.82 -12.25 9.62
C CYS A 266 -26.59 -11.42 10.66
N GLY A 267 -27.03 -10.21 10.32
CA GLY A 267 -27.69 -9.27 11.23
C GLY A 267 -26.82 -8.90 12.43
N ILE A 268 -25.51 -8.79 12.25
CA ILE A 268 -24.52 -8.35 13.26
C ILE A 268 -23.56 -7.37 12.57
N GLU A 269 -23.22 -6.27 13.24
CA GLU A 269 -22.18 -5.37 12.74
C GLU A 269 -20.80 -6.04 12.86
N LEU A 270 -20.27 -6.53 11.75
CA LEU A 270 -18.95 -7.16 11.72
C LEU A 270 -17.85 -6.13 12.03
N LYS A 271 -16.69 -6.59 12.49
CA LYS A 271 -15.53 -5.71 12.78
C LYS A 271 -14.32 -6.11 11.94
N LYS A 272 -13.68 -5.13 11.30
CA LYS A 272 -12.45 -5.30 10.51
C LYS A 272 -11.25 -5.69 11.39
N GLY A 273 -10.23 -6.28 10.78
CA GLY A 273 -9.00 -6.74 11.39
C GLY A 273 -9.10 -8.13 12.02
N ALA A 274 -8.24 -8.39 13.00
CA ALA A 274 -8.11 -9.68 13.68
C ALA A 274 -7.86 -9.54 15.21
N GLY A 275 -8.28 -8.42 15.81
CA GLY A 275 -8.07 -8.12 17.23
C GLY A 275 -9.12 -8.73 18.19
N PRO A 276 -9.03 -8.47 19.50
CA PRO A 276 -9.94 -9.06 20.50
C PRO A 276 -11.44 -8.75 20.29
N GLN A 277 -11.75 -7.59 19.72
CA GLN A 277 -13.13 -7.23 19.36
C GLN A 277 -13.72 -8.17 18.29
N VAL A 278 -12.88 -8.62 17.36
CA VAL A 278 -13.23 -9.55 16.29
C VAL A 278 -13.53 -10.93 16.88
N ASP A 279 -12.74 -11.36 17.88
CA ASP A 279 -12.98 -12.62 18.60
C ASP A 279 -14.37 -12.63 19.28
N ARG A 280 -14.77 -11.51 19.88
CA ARG A 280 -16.08 -11.35 20.54
C ARG A 280 -17.24 -11.41 19.55
N VAL A 281 -17.13 -10.67 18.43
CA VAL A 281 -18.15 -10.68 17.37
C VAL A 281 -18.27 -12.07 16.73
N ALA A 282 -17.15 -12.75 16.53
CA ALA A 282 -17.16 -14.13 16.02
C ALA A 282 -17.82 -15.10 17.01
N ALA A 283 -17.59 -14.92 18.32
CA ALA A 283 -18.26 -15.73 19.33
C ALA A 283 -19.78 -15.47 19.38
N GLU A 284 -20.21 -14.22 19.22
CA GLU A 284 -21.62 -13.87 19.07
C GLU A 284 -22.24 -14.53 17.85
N LEU A 285 -21.54 -14.49 16.71
CA LEU A 285 -21.98 -15.13 15.46
C LEU A 285 -22.11 -16.65 15.63
N ILE A 286 -21.17 -17.30 16.30
CA ILE A 286 -21.22 -18.74 16.61
C ILE A 286 -22.45 -19.06 17.47
N ARG A 287 -22.76 -18.26 18.49
CA ARG A 287 -23.94 -18.49 19.34
C ARG A 287 -25.25 -18.27 18.58
N LYS A 288 -25.27 -17.33 17.63
CA LYS A 288 -26.46 -16.97 16.85
C LYS A 288 -26.75 -17.96 15.74
N LEU A 289 -25.73 -18.37 14.98
CA LEU A 289 -25.88 -19.13 13.73
C LEU A 289 -25.29 -20.55 13.79
N GLY A 290 -24.52 -20.87 14.84
CA GLY A 290 -23.75 -22.11 14.95
C GLY A 290 -22.33 -21.99 14.39
N PHE A 291 -21.45 -22.89 14.81
CA PHE A 291 -20.05 -22.91 14.38
C PHE A 291 -19.88 -23.24 12.89
N GLU A 292 -20.71 -24.13 12.36
CA GLU A 292 -20.63 -24.58 10.96
C GLU A 292 -20.83 -23.41 9.96
N GLU A 293 -21.63 -22.41 10.33
CA GLU A 293 -21.90 -21.23 9.51
C GLU A 293 -20.72 -20.24 9.46
N LEU A 294 -19.77 -20.33 10.41
CA LEU A 294 -18.68 -19.36 10.57
C LEU A 294 -17.79 -19.25 9.32
N GLY A 295 -17.65 -20.35 8.57
CA GLY A 295 -16.85 -20.41 7.35
C GLY A 295 -17.39 -19.57 6.19
N GLN A 296 -18.66 -19.14 6.24
CA GLN A 296 -19.25 -18.25 5.23
C GLN A 296 -18.85 -16.79 5.43
N TYR A 297 -18.39 -16.42 6.63
CA TYR A 297 -18.09 -15.04 7.01
C TYR A 297 -16.61 -14.82 7.30
N THR A 298 -15.87 -15.88 7.61
CA THR A 298 -14.52 -15.78 8.17
C THR A 298 -13.48 -16.59 7.42
N LYS A 299 -12.21 -16.25 7.62
CA LYS A 299 -11.05 -17.04 7.20
C LYS A 299 -10.67 -18.00 8.33
N LEU A 300 -11.17 -19.24 8.30
CA LEU A 300 -11.21 -20.17 9.45
C LEU A 300 -9.84 -20.57 10.02
N HIS A 301 -8.77 -20.44 9.25
CA HIS A 301 -7.42 -20.79 9.70
C HIS A 301 -6.76 -19.75 10.62
N PHE A 302 -7.38 -18.57 10.77
CA PHE A 302 -6.89 -17.55 11.69
C PHE A 302 -7.02 -18.02 13.14
N ALA A 303 -6.10 -17.58 14.00
CA ALA A 303 -6.15 -17.88 15.44
C ALA A 303 -7.45 -17.40 16.11
N ASN A 304 -8.13 -16.41 15.52
CA ASN A 304 -9.43 -15.89 15.96
C ASN A 304 -10.50 -16.98 16.07
N THR A 305 -10.50 -17.98 15.19
CA THR A 305 -11.49 -19.08 15.21
C THR A 305 -11.44 -19.84 16.53
N GLY A 306 -10.25 -20.24 16.98
CA GLY A 306 -10.08 -20.95 18.26
C GLY A 306 -10.36 -20.08 19.48
N LYS A 307 -10.15 -18.76 19.40
CA LYS A 307 -10.52 -17.82 20.47
C LYS A 307 -12.03 -17.63 20.55
N ALA A 308 -12.68 -17.43 19.40
CA ALA A 308 -14.12 -17.24 19.28
C ALA A 308 -14.88 -18.46 19.82
N ARG A 309 -14.43 -19.67 19.47
CA ARG A 309 -14.95 -20.94 20.02
C ARG A 309 -14.93 -21.00 21.55
N ARG A 310 -13.77 -20.72 22.15
CA ARG A 310 -13.62 -20.67 23.61
C ARG A 310 -14.52 -19.63 24.27
N ILE A 311 -14.67 -18.45 23.68
CA ILE A 311 -15.57 -17.41 24.18
C ILE A 311 -17.03 -17.86 24.03
N ALA A 312 -17.38 -18.51 22.92
CA ALA A 312 -18.73 -18.99 22.65
C ALA A 312 -19.14 -20.18 23.54
N GLY A 313 -18.19 -20.96 24.02
CA GLY A 313 -18.41 -22.14 24.85
C GLY A 313 -18.53 -23.44 24.06
N VAL A 314 -17.94 -23.51 22.86
CA VAL A 314 -18.00 -24.67 21.93
C VAL A 314 -16.64 -25.09 21.36
#